data_AF-A0A7T7ZWM4-F1
#
_entry.id   AF-A0A7T7ZWM4-F1
#
_cell.length_a   1.000
_cell.length_b   1.000
_cell.length_c   1.000
_cell.angle_alpha   90.00
_cell.angle_beta   90.00
_cell.angle_gamma   90.00
#
_symmetry.space_group_name_H-M   'P 1'
#
loop_
_entity.id
_entity.type
_entity.pdbx_description
1 polymer ?
#
loop_
_entity_poly.entity_id
_entity_poly.type
_entity_poly.pdbx_seq_one_letter_code
_entity_poly.pdbx_strand_id
1 'polypeptide(L)'
;MNYKLELNAQGSGSSLVFNNIMFDSFKVNIVERHIGSMRSELKFHHVLFKVRTLDDAIIKTKNGNNRIMIKGEELVTYERLVKALGSYEYRNKLINRKAVDEDYVHFILSLVISNYTLN
;
A
#
# COMPACT_ATOMS: atom_id res chain seq x y z
N MET A 1 -3.88 -16.78 -4.67
CA MET A 1 -3.21 -15.92 -5.66
C MET A 1 -1.78 -15.72 -5.20
N ASN A 2 -0.80 -15.90 -6.08
CA ASN A 2 0.60 -15.70 -5.71
C ASN A 2 0.92 -14.19 -5.73
N TYR A 3 1.53 -13.71 -4.65
CA TYR A 3 2.01 -12.33 -4.56
C TYR A 3 3.27 -12.28 -3.71
N LYS A 4 4.07 -11.25 -3.91
CA LYS A 4 5.17 -10.88 -3.03
C LYS A 4 4.91 -9.49 -2.47
N LEU A 5 4.78 -9.40 -1.16
CA LEU A 5 4.60 -8.15 -0.42
C LEU A 5 5.98 -7.64 0.04
N GLU A 6 6.34 -6.43 -0.39
CA GLU A 6 7.57 -5.75 0.00
C GLU A 6 7.21 -4.47 0.77
N LEU A 7 7.34 -4.53 2.09
CA LEU A 7 7.10 -3.40 2.97
C LEU A 7 8.43 -2.66 3.19
N ASN A 8 8.63 -1.50 2.55
CA ASN A 8 9.86 -0.74 2.75
C ASN A 8 9.66 0.30 3.84
N ALA A 9 9.96 -0.09 5.07
CA ALA A 9 10.15 0.83 6.19
C ALA A 9 11.39 1.70 5.91
N GLN A 10 11.20 2.89 5.34
CA GLN A 10 12.27 3.89 5.31
C GLN A 10 12.62 4.27 6.77
N GLY A 11 13.91 4.43 7.05
CA GLY A 11 14.47 4.63 8.39
C GLY A 11 13.76 5.73 9.19
N SER A 12 13.87 5.61 10.52
CA SER A 12 13.30 6.53 11.50
C SER A 12 13.52 8.00 11.10
N GLY A 13 12.44 8.71 10.75
CA GLY A 13 12.45 10.14 10.40
C GLY A 13 12.12 10.48 8.94
N SER A 14 11.96 9.50 8.05
CA SER A 14 11.48 9.76 6.69
C SER A 14 9.98 10.07 6.67
N SER A 15 9.58 11.07 5.87
CA SER A 15 8.17 11.42 5.64
C SER A 15 7.53 10.61 4.53
N LEU A 16 8.24 9.60 3.98
CA LEU A 16 7.81 8.81 2.83
C LEU A 16 8.03 7.32 3.09
N VAL A 17 6.99 6.53 2.89
CA VAL A 17 7.05 5.06 2.96
C VAL A 17 6.65 4.48 1.61
N PHE A 18 7.37 3.44 1.17
CA PHE A 18 7.15 2.81 -0.13
C PHE A 18 6.81 1.34 0.09
N ASN A 19 5.62 0.92 -0.30
CA ASN A 19 5.22 -0.48 -0.27
C ASN A 19 4.99 -0.98 -1.69
N ASN A 20 5.37 -2.22 -1.97
CA ASN A 20 5.11 -2.86 -3.26
C ASN A 20 4.34 -4.16 -3.05
N ILE A 21 3.40 -4.41 -3.95
CA ILE A 21 2.75 -5.71 -4.10
C ILE A 21 3.03 -6.20 -5.52
N MET A 22 3.81 -7.27 -5.64
CA MET A 22 4.16 -7.87 -6.93
C MET A 22 3.24 -9.07 -7.17
N PHE A 23 2.51 -9.06 -8.28
CA PHE A 23 1.74 -10.19 -8.79
C PHE A 23 2.42 -10.76 -10.04
N ASP A 24 1.91 -11.89 -10.51
CA ASP A 24 2.46 -12.59 -11.68
C ASP A 24 2.29 -11.80 -12.99
N SER A 25 1.36 -10.85 -13.06
CA SER A 25 1.06 -10.08 -14.29
C SER A 25 1.25 -8.56 -14.15
N PHE A 26 1.28 -8.03 -12.94
CA PHE A 26 1.44 -6.59 -12.69
C PHE A 26 1.99 -6.35 -11.30
N LYS A 27 2.34 -5.10 -11.01
CA LYS A 27 2.74 -4.66 -9.67
C LYS A 27 2.02 -3.40 -9.25
N VAL A 28 1.80 -3.28 -7.95
CA VAL A 28 1.20 -2.12 -7.32
C VAL A 28 2.26 -1.44 -6.46
N ASN A 29 2.57 -0.19 -6.79
CA ASN A 29 3.45 0.65 -5.99
C ASN A 29 2.59 1.60 -5.16
N ILE A 30 2.82 1.60 -3.85
CA ILE A 30 2.09 2.39 -2.87
C ILE A 30 3.08 3.35 -2.21
N VAL A 31 2.73 4.61 -2.18
CA VAL A 31 3.52 5.69 -1.59
C VAL A 31 2.69 6.36 -0.52
N GLU A 32 3.15 6.25 0.71
CA GLU A 32 2.56 6.94 1.84
C GLU A 32 3.38 8.19 2.13
N ARG A 33 2.71 9.31 2.30
CA ARG A 33 3.32 10.54 2.82
C ARG A 33 2.80 10.79 4.22
N HIS A 34 3.73 10.88 5.15
CA HIS A 34 3.51 11.19 6.55
C HIS A 34 3.94 12.63 6.82
N ILE A 35 3.20 13.34 7.67
CA ILE A 35 3.56 14.65 8.18
C ILE A 35 3.75 14.56 9.69
N GLY A 36 4.92 15.01 10.15
CA GLY A 36 5.30 15.03 11.55
C GLY A 36 6.81 15.27 11.69
N SER A 37 7.23 15.68 12.87
CA SER A 37 8.65 15.79 13.28
C SER A 37 8.99 14.67 14.27
N MET A 38 10.27 14.47 14.63
CA MET A 38 10.64 13.52 15.70
C MET A 38 9.94 13.79 17.06
N ARG A 39 9.34 14.98 17.24
CA ARG A 39 8.63 15.39 18.47
C ARG A 39 7.11 15.20 18.41
N SER A 40 6.54 14.81 17.27
CA SER A 40 5.10 14.65 17.08
C SER A 40 4.80 13.32 16.40
N GLU A 41 3.69 12.67 16.73
CA GLU A 41 3.25 11.48 15.99
C GLU A 41 3.20 11.77 14.48
N LEU A 42 3.82 10.88 13.69
CA LEU A 42 3.72 10.91 12.23
C LEU A 42 2.25 10.63 11.86
N LYS A 43 1.58 11.62 11.27
CA LYS A 43 0.21 11.47 10.77
C LYS A 43 0.25 11.20 9.27
N PHE A 44 -0.56 10.27 8.80
CA PHE A 44 -0.80 10.10 7.37
C PHE A 44 -1.35 11.42 6.79
N HIS A 45 -0.71 11.93 5.75
CA HIS A 45 -1.19 13.10 5.02
C HIS A 45 -1.86 12.69 3.71
N HIS A 46 -1.22 11.81 2.94
CA HIS A 46 -1.88 11.15 1.81
C HIS A 46 -1.22 9.83 1.47
N VAL A 47 -2.02 8.95 0.88
CA VAL A 47 -1.55 7.69 0.31
C VAL A 47 -1.90 7.66 -1.16
N LEU A 48 -0.91 7.35 -1.99
CA LEU A 48 -1.03 7.24 -3.43
C LEU A 48 -0.67 5.83 -3.85
N PHE A 49 -1.37 5.28 -4.84
CA PHE A 49 -0.93 4.05 -5.49
C PHE A 49 -0.95 4.15 -7.01
N LYS A 50 -0.09 3.34 -7.63
CA LYS A 50 0.06 3.20 -9.09
C LYS A 50 0.15 1.73 -9.45
N VAL A 51 -0.39 1.38 -10.60
CA VAL A 51 -0.23 0.05 -11.18
C VAL A 51 0.77 0.12 -12.31
N ARG A 52 1.66 -0.86 -12.39
CA ARG A 52 2.63 -1.02 -13.47
C ARG A 52 2.60 -2.43 -14.04
N THR A 53 2.99 -2.55 -15.31
CA THR A 53 3.35 -3.85 -15.89
C THR A 53 4.62 -4.40 -15.22
N LEU A 54 4.96 -5.65 -15.53
CA LEU A 54 6.22 -6.26 -15.09
C LEU A 54 7.45 -5.50 -15.62
N ASP A 55 7.35 -4.93 -16.83
CA ASP A 55 8.37 -4.09 -17.48
C ASP A 55 8.38 -2.62 -17.00
N ASP A 56 7.82 -2.33 -15.83
CA ASP A 56 7.78 -1.00 -15.23
C ASP A 56 6.96 0.08 -15.95
N ALA A 57 6.22 -0.28 -17.00
CA ALA A 57 5.33 0.67 -17.68
C ALA A 57 4.12 1.02 -16.80
N ILE A 58 3.84 2.32 -16.63
CA ILE A 58 2.70 2.79 -15.83
C ILE A 58 1.40 2.53 -16.58
N ILE A 59 0.47 1.80 -15.94
CA ILE A 59 -0.88 1.60 -16.45
C ILE A 59 -1.72 2.82 -16.06
N LYS A 60 -2.50 3.35 -17.00
CA LYS A 60 -3.43 4.45 -16.73
C LYS A 60 -4.71 3.93 -16.07
N THR A 61 -5.29 4.74 -15.21
CA THR A 61 -6.62 4.48 -14.63
C THR A 61 -7.69 4.58 -15.71
N LYS A 62 -8.91 4.13 -15.40
CA LYS A 62 -10.10 4.30 -16.27
C LYS A 62 -10.36 5.75 -16.67
N ASN A 63 -9.91 6.71 -15.84
CA ASN A 63 -10.05 8.15 -16.07
C ASN A 63 -8.80 8.77 -16.73
N GLY A 64 -7.84 7.97 -17.19
CA GLY A 64 -6.61 8.44 -17.84
C GLY A 64 -5.50 8.94 -16.91
N ASN A 65 -5.69 8.86 -15.58
CA ASN A 65 -4.69 9.28 -14.60
C ASN A 65 -3.60 8.21 -14.41
N ASN A 66 -2.41 8.61 -13.98
CA ASN A 66 -1.29 7.68 -13.72
C ASN A 66 -1.25 7.15 -12.27
N ARG A 67 -2.12 7.66 -11.39
CA ARG A 67 -2.15 7.34 -9.96
C ARG A 67 -3.54 7.56 -9.37
N ILE A 68 -3.82 6.86 -8.28
CA ILE A 68 -4.99 7.06 -7.45
C ILE A 68 -4.54 7.53 -6.06
N MET A 69 -5.33 8.41 -5.44
CA MET A 69 -5.16 8.79 -4.05
C MET A 69 -6.23 8.09 -3.22
N ILE A 70 -5.83 7.40 -2.15
CA ILE A 70 -6.74 6.76 -1.20
C ILE A 70 -7.29 7.84 -0.27
N LYS A 71 -8.61 7.94 -0.14
CA LYS A 71 -9.30 9.01 0.61
C LYS A 71 -10.51 8.46 1.37
N GLY A 72 -11.05 9.26 2.30
CA GLY A 72 -12.30 8.94 3.01
C GLY A 72 -12.22 7.62 3.77
N GLU A 73 -13.25 6.79 3.66
CA GLU A 73 -13.34 5.50 4.35
C GLU A 73 -12.26 4.49 3.91
N GLU A 74 -11.82 4.57 2.65
CA GLU A 74 -10.73 3.74 2.13
C GLU A 74 -9.42 4.09 2.87
N LEU A 75 -9.19 5.37 3.17
CA LEU A 75 -8.01 5.80 3.90
C LEU A 75 -8.03 5.27 5.34
N VAL A 76 -9.18 5.37 6.02
CA VAL A 76 -9.35 4.82 7.38
C VAL A 76 -9.09 3.31 7.40
N THR A 77 -9.57 2.59 6.39
CA THR A 77 -9.35 1.14 6.25
C THR A 77 -7.87 0.84 5.98
N TYR A 78 -7.24 1.59 5.08
CA TYR A 78 -5.82 1.47 4.77
C TYR A 78 -4.95 1.66 6.02
N GLU A 79 -5.18 2.72 6.80
CA GLU A 79 -4.42 3.02 8.02
C GLU A 79 -4.50 1.89 9.05
N ARG A 80 -5.70 1.31 9.23
CA ARG A 80 -5.89 0.16 10.13
C ARG A 80 -5.07 -1.04 9.70
N LEU A 81 -5.05 -1.34 8.40
CA LEU A 81 -4.31 -2.48 7.84
C LEU A 81 -2.79 -2.28 7.95
N VAL A 82 -2.30 -1.08 7.63
CA VAL A 82 -0.87 -0.75 7.79
C VAL A 82 -0.44 -0.80 9.25
N LYS A 83 -1.29 -0.35 10.19
CA LYS A 83 -1.00 -0.47 11.62
C LYS A 83 -0.85 -1.94 12.06
N ALA A 84 -1.68 -2.83 11.53
CA ALA A 84 -1.55 -4.26 11.79
C ALA A 84 -0.23 -4.83 11.23
N LEU A 85 0.15 -4.47 9.99
CA LEU A 85 1.44 -4.86 9.39
C LEU A 85 2.66 -4.29 10.15
N GLY A 86 2.53 -3.10 10.73
CA GLY A 86 3.57 -2.45 11.52
C GLY A 86 3.66 -2.92 12.97
N SER A 87 2.70 -3.70 13.45
CA SER A 87 2.55 -4.10 14.86
C SER A 87 3.70 -4.97 15.37
N TYR A 88 3.89 -4.95 16.70
CA TYR A 88 4.84 -5.82 17.37
C TYR A 88 4.47 -7.29 17.16
N GLU A 89 3.19 -7.61 17.21
CA GLU A 89 2.64 -8.94 17.04
C GLU A 89 2.92 -9.49 15.64
N TYR A 90 2.73 -8.68 14.60
CA TYR A 90 3.08 -9.06 13.23
C TYR A 90 4.59 -9.32 13.09
N ARG A 91 5.43 -8.38 13.58
CA ARG A 91 6.90 -8.47 13.47
C ARG A 91 7.46 -9.69 14.19
N ASN A 92 6.91 -10.02 15.36
CA ASN A 92 7.35 -11.15 16.19
C ASN A 92 6.56 -12.44 15.92
N LYS A 93 5.75 -12.48 14.84
CA LYS A 93 4.98 -13.68 14.42
C LYS A 93 4.02 -14.19 15.50
N LEU A 94 3.48 -13.30 16.33
CA LEU A 94 2.50 -13.60 17.38
C LEU A 94 1.06 -13.69 16.85
N ILE A 95 0.84 -13.28 15.60
CA ILE A 95 -0.43 -13.39 14.87
C ILE A 95 -0.22 -14.09 13.52
N ASN A 96 -1.30 -14.54 12.90
CA ASN A 96 -1.26 -15.14 11.57
C ASN A 96 -0.90 -14.08 10.52
N ARG A 97 0.39 -13.95 10.23
CA ARG A 97 0.91 -12.99 9.23
C ARG A 97 0.26 -13.14 7.86
N LYS A 98 0.00 -14.38 7.44
CA LYS A 98 -0.60 -14.63 6.13
C LYS A 98 -1.99 -14.01 6.02
N ALA A 99 -2.79 -14.11 7.09
CA ALA A 99 -4.11 -13.47 7.13
C ALA A 99 -4.00 -11.94 7.08
N VAL A 100 -3.06 -11.34 7.83
CA VAL A 100 -2.85 -9.89 7.80
C VAL A 100 -2.34 -9.40 6.44
N ASP A 101 -1.42 -10.15 5.83
CA ASP A 101 -0.91 -9.87 4.48
C ASP A 101 -2.04 -9.96 3.44
N GLU A 102 -2.89 -11.00 3.52
CA GLU A 102 -4.04 -11.20 2.64
C GLU A 102 -5.08 -10.09 2.78
N ASP A 103 -5.42 -9.66 4.01
CA ASP A 103 -6.36 -8.56 4.24
C ASP A 103 -5.87 -7.26 3.59
N TYR A 104 -4.58 -6.95 3.73
CA TYR A 104 -3.96 -5.78 3.10
C TYR A 104 -3.98 -5.90 1.57
N VAL A 105 -3.56 -7.03 1.04
CA VAL A 105 -3.47 -7.27 -0.41
C VAL A 105 -4.85 -7.25 -1.06
N HIS A 106 -5.86 -7.88 -0.46
CA HIS A 106 -7.24 -7.88 -0.96
C HIS A 106 -7.85 -6.48 -0.97
N PHE A 107 -7.59 -5.68 0.07
CA PHE A 107 -8.01 -4.29 0.09
C PHE A 107 -7.38 -3.48 -1.06
N ILE A 108 -6.08 -3.60 -1.29
CA ILE A 108 -5.44 -2.88 -2.41
C ILE A 108 -5.95 -3.37 -3.77
N LEU A 109 -6.17 -4.67 -3.92
CA LEU A 109 -6.72 -5.23 -5.15
C LEU A 109 -8.13 -4.73 -5.44
N SER A 110 -8.98 -4.58 -4.43
CA SER A 110 -10.32 -4.03 -4.63
C SER A 110 -10.24 -2.60 -5.18
N LEU A 111 -9.31 -1.78 -4.66
CA LEU A 111 -9.04 -0.44 -5.20
C LEU A 111 -8.52 -0.48 -6.64
N VAL A 112 -7.63 -1.43 -6.96
CA VAL A 112 -7.10 -1.62 -8.31
C VAL A 112 -8.21 -1.98 -9.30
N ILE A 113 -9.05 -2.98 -8.98
CA ILE A 113 -10.14 -3.43 -9.85
C ILE A 113 -11.17 -2.32 -10.08
N SER A 114 -11.46 -1.53 -9.05
CA SER A 114 -12.37 -0.39 -9.15
C SER A 114 -11.83 0.70 -10.09
N ASN A 115 -10.52 0.95 -10.10
CA ASN A 115 -9.91 2.12 -10.76
C ASN A 115 -9.15 1.84 -12.07
N TYR A 116 -8.79 0.59 -12.34
CA TYR A 116 -7.99 0.18 -13.50
C TYR A 116 -8.72 -0.87 -14.34
N THR A 117 -8.44 -0.88 -15.63
CA THR A 117 -8.80 -2.00 -16.51
C THR A 117 -7.55 -2.82 -16.71
N LEU A 118 -7.48 -3.96 -16.02
CA LEU A 118 -6.43 -4.94 -16.20
C LEU A 118 -6.92 -5.89 -17.31
N ASN A 119 -6.27 -5.84 -18.47
CA ASN A 119 -6.53 -6.77 -19.57
C ASN A 119 -5.67 -8.02 -19.41
#